data_AF-A0AAU8PFS9-F1
#
_entry.id   AF-A0AAU8PFS9-F1
#
_cell.length_a   1.000
_cell.length_b   1.000
_cell.length_c   1.000
_cell.angle_alpha   90.00
_cell.angle_beta   90.00
_cell.angle_gamma   90.00
#
_symmetry.space_group_name_H-M   'P 1'
#
loop_
_entity.id
_entity.type
_entity.pdbx_description
1 polymer ?
#
loop_
_entity_poly.entity_id
_entity_poly.type
_entity_poly.pdbx_seq_one_letter_code
_entity_poly.pdbx_strand_id
1 'polypeptide(L)'
;MNKSDSQWVREIFRRVMEQKGCVPRQQKSFERIRVSKKGHVLLDNSMILSNSFLKREGALTENGMEKLLSTLLPAAVEKIKDALDSPPNRCPLPALNACDFAAETEPGEEPPALLLEKFAEYHRDYSARLRKFTGKVFDGLAPFPEFESESVAARAGCVVSPETFSVVRRRDGRWVLTCGRCGLIAVFPSIEAGKPQPDQIGTNIDKDMQIITLYAASAWSKYLYEDGIINEAERCAKEAEEKLAGHIYSKELAAKLHELKTIAGNLKRGELTLYGDSLAVPGPKPPVPVRAVGEYLASVLTEINAGQKMSVEEVRHVLCQTWGESGKELWEKAQNKWAGLPALYRLLPAARRAYERLSAFAGAWEQGKIKVIGGVLHLGGESFATPDGQTALSILEHHFRQFEDSLTGRELLGDIETIKKVLQYIADNQGEVGVTTAVAVLTGSRASKIMQKGYDKSPYYGILRGQYTQQKLAELVNRLVREGLLTVKYIGYYELPVLHVPKAVQKALGELEKGVSTEEKKDRLCRMIDTAVKNRSWEELGSMVREGEFAAEVVLVAASIFWPTGKAAKVLTEVRKTVPA
;
A
#
# COMPACT_ATOMS: atom_id res chain seq x y z
N MET A 1 19.51 -18.30 -36.53
CA MET A 1 18.79 -19.58 -36.44
C MET A 1 17.51 -19.43 -35.62
N ASN A 2 16.45 -20.11 -36.03
CA ASN A 2 15.12 -20.13 -35.42
C ASN A 2 14.64 -21.58 -35.18
N LYS A 3 13.45 -21.76 -34.60
CA LYS A 3 12.94 -23.11 -34.27
C LYS A 3 12.77 -24.01 -35.51
N SER A 4 12.39 -23.43 -36.66
CA SER A 4 12.24 -24.17 -37.93
C SER A 4 13.56 -24.75 -38.45
N ASP A 5 14.70 -24.23 -37.99
CA ASP A 5 16.02 -24.75 -38.36
C ASP A 5 16.36 -26.11 -37.74
N SER A 6 15.55 -26.60 -36.78
CA SER A 6 15.84 -27.86 -36.08
C SER A 6 15.99 -29.05 -37.02
N GLN A 7 15.25 -29.09 -38.14
CA GLN A 7 15.29 -30.23 -39.05
C GLN A 7 16.65 -30.36 -39.74
N TRP A 8 17.16 -29.29 -40.35
CA TRP A 8 18.46 -29.33 -41.04
C TRP A 8 19.63 -29.44 -40.05
N VAL A 9 19.52 -28.86 -38.84
CA VAL A 9 20.55 -29.05 -37.80
C VAL A 9 20.70 -30.52 -37.42
N ARG A 10 19.58 -31.24 -37.22
CA ARG A 10 19.60 -32.69 -36.95
C ARG A 10 20.24 -33.48 -38.08
N GLU A 11 19.93 -33.10 -39.32
CA GLU A 11 20.49 -33.72 -40.52
C GLU A 11 22.01 -33.59 -40.55
N ILE A 12 22.55 -32.40 -40.28
CA ILE A 12 24.00 -32.18 -40.22
C ILE A 12 24.63 -33.00 -39.10
N PHE A 13 24.07 -32.96 -37.88
CA PHE A 13 24.60 -33.74 -36.75
C PHE A 13 24.68 -35.23 -37.11
N ARG A 14 23.63 -35.77 -37.75
CA ARG A 14 23.63 -37.14 -38.22
C ARG A 14 24.72 -37.41 -39.26
N ARG A 15 24.78 -36.63 -40.34
CA ARG A 15 25.79 -36.77 -41.40
C ARG A 15 27.22 -36.72 -40.85
N VAL A 16 27.51 -35.76 -39.97
CA VAL A 16 28.84 -35.60 -39.37
C VAL A 16 29.17 -36.76 -38.44
N MET A 17 28.24 -37.22 -37.61
CA MET A 17 28.48 -38.36 -36.73
C MET A 17 28.68 -39.66 -37.51
N GLU A 18 27.95 -39.87 -38.60
CA GLU A 18 28.15 -40.97 -39.54
C GLU A 18 29.52 -40.92 -40.20
N GLN A 19 29.94 -39.77 -40.71
CA GLN A 19 31.27 -39.56 -41.29
C GLN A 19 32.41 -39.84 -40.28
N LYS A 20 32.18 -39.54 -39.00
CA LYS A 20 33.13 -39.78 -37.91
C LYS A 20 33.04 -41.21 -37.33
N GLY A 21 32.16 -42.07 -37.87
CA GLY A 21 31.98 -43.45 -37.41
C GLY A 21 31.31 -43.59 -36.03
N CYS A 22 30.69 -42.53 -35.51
CA CYS A 22 30.16 -42.46 -34.15
C CYS A 22 28.62 -42.37 -34.16
N VAL A 23 27.95 -43.37 -34.73
CA VAL A 23 26.48 -43.35 -34.85
C VAL A 23 25.83 -43.77 -33.52
N PRO A 24 24.84 -43.03 -32.98
CA PRO A 24 24.09 -43.45 -31.80
C PRO A 24 23.27 -44.72 -32.08
N ARG A 25 22.99 -45.51 -31.04
CA ARG A 25 22.27 -46.80 -31.10
C ARG A 25 20.89 -46.71 -31.76
N GLN A 26 20.23 -45.55 -31.64
CA GLN A 26 18.92 -45.31 -32.22
C GLN A 26 18.96 -44.06 -33.09
N GLN A 27 18.57 -44.19 -34.36
CA GLN A 27 18.53 -43.05 -35.29
C GLN A 27 17.55 -41.94 -34.81
N LYS A 28 16.49 -42.33 -34.09
CA LYS A 28 15.55 -41.40 -33.47
C LYS A 28 16.17 -40.52 -32.38
N SER A 29 17.32 -40.87 -31.82
CA SER A 29 18.00 -40.05 -30.80
C SER A 29 18.33 -38.64 -31.31
N PHE A 30 18.59 -38.47 -32.63
CA PHE A 30 18.82 -37.15 -33.21
C PHE A 30 17.60 -36.21 -33.10
N GLU A 31 16.37 -36.73 -32.97
CA GLU A 31 15.17 -35.90 -32.80
C GLU A 31 15.21 -35.06 -31.51
N ARG A 32 16.02 -35.47 -30.54
CA ARG A 32 16.28 -34.75 -29.27
C ARG A 32 17.07 -33.47 -29.46
N ILE A 33 17.77 -33.32 -30.58
CA ILE A 33 18.48 -32.08 -30.93
C ILE A 33 17.45 -31.07 -31.45
N ARG A 34 17.45 -29.86 -30.90
CA ARG A 34 16.50 -28.80 -31.28
C ARG A 34 17.13 -27.42 -31.21
N VAL A 35 16.61 -26.49 -32.00
CA VAL A 35 16.98 -25.08 -31.93
C VAL A 35 15.97 -24.33 -31.05
N SER A 36 16.47 -23.68 -30.00
CA SER A 36 15.65 -22.86 -29.10
C SER A 36 15.15 -21.58 -29.78
N LYS A 37 14.17 -20.90 -29.18
CA LYS A 37 13.70 -19.57 -29.65
C LYS A 37 14.82 -18.53 -29.73
N LYS A 38 15.85 -18.66 -28.90
CA LYS A 38 17.02 -17.76 -28.86
C LYS A 38 18.13 -18.18 -29.84
N GLY A 39 17.93 -19.23 -30.63
CA GLY A 39 18.90 -19.73 -31.61
C GLY A 39 20.00 -20.63 -31.06
N HIS A 40 19.94 -21.06 -29.79
CA HIS A 40 20.84 -22.08 -29.25
C HIS A 40 20.48 -23.46 -29.78
N VAL A 41 21.47 -24.32 -30.03
CA VAL A 41 21.28 -25.75 -30.26
C VAL A 41 21.27 -26.46 -28.91
N LEU A 42 20.20 -27.18 -28.65
CA LEU A 42 19.95 -27.93 -27.44
C LEU A 42 19.92 -29.43 -27.75
N LEU A 43 20.32 -30.27 -26.81
CA LEU A 43 19.96 -31.68 -26.74
C LEU A 43 19.15 -31.88 -25.47
N ASP A 44 17.92 -32.36 -25.65
CA ASP A 44 16.89 -32.29 -24.63
C ASP A 44 16.70 -30.83 -24.14
N ASN A 45 17.03 -30.56 -22.87
CA ASN A 45 16.99 -29.25 -22.24
C ASN A 45 18.38 -28.62 -22.05
N SER A 46 19.45 -29.34 -22.37
CA SER A 46 20.83 -28.88 -22.19
C SER A 46 21.33 -28.15 -23.44
N MET A 47 21.94 -26.99 -23.26
CA MET A 47 22.53 -26.23 -24.35
C MET A 47 23.84 -26.86 -24.79
N ILE A 48 23.92 -27.31 -26.04
CA ILE A 48 25.16 -27.83 -26.62
C ILE A 48 25.94 -26.73 -27.32
N LEU A 49 25.30 -25.92 -28.15
CA LEU A 49 25.95 -24.81 -28.86
C LEU A 49 25.16 -23.53 -28.64
N SER A 50 25.82 -22.51 -28.10
CA SER A 50 25.18 -21.22 -27.87
C SER A 50 25.05 -20.42 -29.17
N ASN A 51 24.00 -19.59 -29.30
CA ASN A 51 23.83 -18.73 -30.48
C ASN A 51 25.01 -17.75 -30.66
N SER A 52 25.62 -17.27 -29.56
CA SER A 52 26.82 -16.44 -29.62
C SER A 52 28.02 -17.21 -30.17
N PHE A 53 28.21 -18.47 -29.75
CA PHE A 53 29.22 -19.36 -30.32
C PHE A 53 28.98 -19.59 -31.81
N LEU A 54 27.76 -19.95 -32.21
CA LEU A 54 27.41 -20.18 -33.61
C LEU A 54 27.60 -18.94 -34.49
N LYS A 55 27.22 -17.75 -34.02
CA LYS A 55 27.48 -16.48 -34.70
C LYS A 55 28.98 -16.24 -34.90
N ARG A 56 29.76 -16.47 -33.85
CA ARG A 56 31.21 -16.25 -33.83
C ARG A 56 31.95 -17.20 -34.78
N GLU A 57 31.51 -18.46 -34.87
CA GLU A 57 32.08 -19.46 -35.76
C GLU A 57 31.49 -19.41 -37.18
N GLY A 58 30.57 -18.49 -37.48
CA GLY A 58 29.91 -18.42 -38.79
C GLY A 58 28.96 -19.59 -39.08
N ALA A 59 28.51 -20.31 -38.06
CA ALA A 59 27.72 -21.53 -38.14
C ALA A 59 26.19 -21.29 -38.05
N LEU A 60 25.71 -20.16 -38.58
CA LEU A 60 24.28 -19.84 -38.64
C LEU A 60 23.58 -20.34 -39.91
N THR A 61 24.34 -20.87 -40.86
CA THR A 61 23.88 -21.46 -42.12
C THR A 61 24.14 -22.97 -42.14
N GLU A 62 23.48 -23.71 -43.02
CA GLU A 62 23.68 -25.17 -43.16
C GLU A 62 25.15 -25.49 -43.42
N ASN A 63 25.76 -24.87 -44.44
CA ASN A 63 27.18 -25.04 -44.75
C ASN A 63 28.11 -24.61 -43.61
N GLY A 64 27.79 -23.51 -42.91
CA GLY A 64 28.59 -23.04 -41.79
C GLY A 64 28.59 -24.02 -40.61
N MET A 65 27.42 -24.58 -40.30
CA MET A 65 27.26 -25.60 -39.26
C MET A 65 27.91 -26.92 -39.65
N GLU A 66 27.76 -27.37 -40.89
CA GLU A 66 28.40 -28.60 -41.38
C GLU A 66 29.93 -28.47 -41.35
N LYS A 67 30.46 -27.31 -41.77
CA LYS A 67 31.90 -27.00 -41.66
C LYS A 67 32.38 -26.93 -40.22
N LEU A 68 31.57 -26.44 -39.29
CA LEU A 68 31.94 -26.39 -37.87
C LEU A 68 31.91 -27.79 -37.26
N LEU A 69 30.83 -28.55 -37.43
CA LEU A 69 30.68 -29.86 -36.82
C LEU A 69 31.67 -30.88 -37.41
N SER A 70 32.06 -30.76 -38.68
CA SER A 70 33.09 -31.63 -39.27
C SER A 70 34.46 -31.49 -38.58
N THR A 71 34.74 -30.36 -37.93
CA THR A 71 35.96 -30.18 -37.14
C THR A 71 35.85 -30.72 -35.72
N LEU A 72 34.72 -31.30 -35.28
CA LEU A 72 34.62 -31.90 -33.95
C LEU A 72 35.75 -32.91 -33.69
N LEU A 73 36.37 -32.78 -32.52
CA LEU A 73 37.38 -33.72 -32.04
C LEU A 73 36.73 -35.05 -31.65
N PRO A 74 37.44 -36.19 -31.80
CA PRO A 74 36.89 -37.51 -31.47
C PRO A 74 36.27 -37.60 -30.07
N ALA A 75 36.93 -37.00 -29.06
CA ALA A 75 36.42 -36.99 -27.69
C ALA A 75 35.08 -36.24 -27.55
N ALA A 76 34.87 -35.14 -28.28
CA ALA A 76 33.62 -34.40 -28.27
C ALA A 76 32.51 -35.18 -29.00
N VAL A 77 32.86 -35.85 -30.10
CA VAL A 77 31.91 -36.71 -30.84
C VAL A 77 31.42 -37.86 -29.96
N GLU A 78 32.32 -38.54 -29.24
CA GLU A 78 31.95 -39.61 -28.31
C GLU A 78 31.05 -39.10 -27.17
N LYS A 79 31.35 -37.94 -26.57
CA LYS A 79 30.47 -37.33 -25.55
C LYS A 79 29.06 -37.06 -26.08
N ILE A 80 28.94 -36.53 -27.29
CA ILE A 80 27.64 -36.30 -27.93
C ILE A 80 26.91 -37.63 -28.17
N LYS A 81 27.64 -38.65 -28.62
CA LYS A 81 27.10 -40.00 -28.84
C LYS A 81 26.58 -40.61 -27.53
N ASP A 82 27.35 -40.55 -26.45
CA ASP A 82 26.96 -41.08 -25.14
C ASP A 82 25.71 -40.37 -24.60
N ALA A 83 25.60 -39.05 -24.79
CA ALA A 83 24.41 -38.30 -24.41
C ALA A 83 23.17 -38.69 -25.25
N LEU A 84 23.36 -38.97 -26.54
CA LEU A 84 22.32 -39.45 -27.46
C LEU A 84 21.90 -40.90 -27.18
N ASP A 85 22.81 -41.75 -26.71
CA ASP A 85 22.56 -43.13 -26.31
C ASP A 85 21.90 -43.24 -24.93
N SER A 86 22.10 -42.24 -24.09
CA SER A 86 21.49 -42.16 -22.76
C SER A 86 20.01 -41.74 -22.79
N PRO A 87 19.18 -42.14 -21.81
CA PRO A 87 17.82 -41.63 -21.70
C PRO A 87 17.77 -40.10 -21.58
N PRO A 88 16.68 -39.44 -22.03
CA PRO A 88 16.55 -37.98 -21.98
C PRO A 88 16.85 -37.41 -20.59
N ASN A 89 17.67 -36.36 -20.54
CA ASN A 89 18.13 -35.68 -19.31
C ASN A 89 18.96 -36.52 -18.32
N ARG A 90 19.39 -37.74 -18.66
CA ARG A 90 20.24 -38.56 -17.75
C ARG A 90 21.74 -38.33 -17.91
N CYS A 91 22.19 -37.92 -19.09
CA CYS A 91 23.59 -37.60 -19.35
C CYS A 91 23.64 -36.12 -19.75
N PRO A 92 23.88 -35.20 -18.79
CA PRO A 92 24.02 -33.79 -19.11
C PRO A 92 25.28 -33.59 -19.96
N LEU A 93 25.08 -33.20 -21.22
CA LEU A 93 26.18 -32.81 -22.09
C LEU A 93 26.55 -31.34 -21.79
N PRO A 94 27.77 -31.04 -21.33
CA PRO A 94 28.22 -29.65 -21.20
C PRO A 94 28.21 -28.95 -22.55
N ALA A 95 28.02 -27.63 -22.55
CA ALA A 95 28.06 -26.85 -23.77
C ALA A 95 29.42 -27.00 -24.44
N LEU A 96 29.41 -27.39 -25.71
CA LEU A 96 30.61 -27.46 -26.52
C LEU A 96 31.19 -26.06 -26.66
N ASN A 97 32.50 -25.98 -26.54
CA ASN A 97 33.29 -24.76 -26.65
C ASN A 97 34.33 -24.92 -27.76
N ALA A 98 35.18 -23.91 -27.95
CA ALA A 98 36.15 -23.91 -29.04
C ALA A 98 37.15 -25.08 -28.99
N CYS A 99 37.41 -25.65 -27.81
CA CYS A 99 38.34 -26.77 -27.66
C CYS A 99 37.75 -28.12 -28.09
N ASP A 100 36.43 -28.22 -28.23
CA ASP A 100 35.78 -29.43 -28.72
C ASP A 100 35.91 -29.59 -30.24
N PHE A 101 36.48 -28.59 -30.89
CA PHE A 101 36.70 -28.53 -32.33
C PHE A 101 38.21 -28.50 -32.60
N ALA A 102 38.66 -29.29 -33.56
CA ALA A 102 39.98 -29.19 -34.14
C ALA A 102 40.16 -27.77 -34.69
N ALA A 103 41.23 -27.13 -34.27
CA ALA A 103 41.76 -26.00 -35.01
C ALA A 103 42.08 -26.45 -36.43
N GLU A 104 41.86 -25.58 -37.41
CA GLU A 104 42.70 -25.57 -38.61
C GLU A 104 44.08 -25.03 -38.17
N THR A 105 44.78 -25.75 -37.29
CA THR A 105 46.21 -25.52 -37.09
C THR A 105 46.88 -26.03 -38.34
N GLU A 106 47.64 -25.18 -39.01
CA GLU A 106 48.65 -25.68 -39.94
C GLU A 106 49.49 -26.73 -39.19
N PRO A 107 49.60 -27.96 -39.70
CA PRO A 107 50.28 -29.03 -38.97
C PRO A 107 51.73 -28.62 -38.70
N GLY A 108 52.10 -28.50 -37.41
CA GLY A 108 53.49 -28.30 -36.97
C GLY A 108 53.77 -27.10 -36.07
N GLU A 109 52.78 -26.24 -35.77
CA GLU A 109 53.01 -25.10 -34.88
C GLU A 109 52.81 -25.52 -33.41
N GLU A 110 53.91 -25.88 -32.73
CA GLU A 110 53.88 -26.13 -31.29
C GLU A 110 53.42 -24.87 -30.55
N PRO A 111 52.55 -24.99 -29.53
CA PRO A 111 52.15 -23.85 -28.73
C PRO A 111 53.41 -23.28 -28.06
N PRO A 112 53.69 -21.96 -28.20
CA PRO A 112 54.84 -21.35 -27.56
C PRO A 112 54.89 -21.71 -26.07
N ALA A 113 56.03 -22.19 -25.57
CA ALA A 113 56.21 -22.54 -24.15
C ALA A 113 55.77 -21.39 -23.22
N LEU A 114 55.97 -20.14 -23.66
CA LEU A 114 55.54 -18.93 -22.98
C LEU A 114 54.01 -18.86 -22.75
N LEU A 115 53.18 -19.37 -23.67
CA LEU A 115 51.72 -19.42 -23.50
C LEU A 115 51.32 -20.45 -22.45
N LEU A 116 51.95 -21.62 -22.43
CA LEU A 116 51.71 -22.66 -21.42
C LEU A 116 52.06 -22.15 -20.02
N GLU A 117 53.20 -21.45 -19.89
CA GLU A 117 53.63 -20.83 -18.63
C GLU A 117 52.65 -19.75 -18.16
N LYS A 118 52.27 -18.82 -19.04
CA LYS A 118 51.26 -17.78 -18.73
C LYS A 118 49.92 -18.36 -18.33
N PHE A 119 49.47 -19.43 -18.99
CA PHE A 119 48.24 -20.12 -18.60
C PHE A 119 48.38 -20.85 -17.27
N ALA A 120 49.53 -21.48 -16.99
CA ALA A 120 49.80 -22.10 -15.69
C ALA A 120 49.80 -21.05 -14.55
N GLU A 121 50.36 -19.87 -14.77
CA GLU A 121 50.31 -18.75 -13.82
C GLU A 121 48.88 -18.28 -13.58
N TYR A 122 48.13 -17.99 -14.65
CA TYR A 122 46.72 -17.61 -14.57
C TYR A 122 45.87 -18.65 -13.83
N HIS A 123 46.08 -19.92 -14.15
CA HIS A 123 45.39 -21.03 -13.51
C HIS A 123 45.73 -21.11 -12.02
N ARG A 124 47.00 -20.93 -11.63
CA ARG A 124 47.42 -20.92 -10.22
C ARG A 124 46.74 -19.79 -9.45
N ASP A 125 46.74 -18.57 -9.99
CA ASP A 125 46.06 -17.42 -9.37
C ASP A 125 44.55 -17.68 -9.24
N TYR A 126 43.90 -18.10 -10.32
CA TYR A 126 42.46 -18.39 -10.36
C TYR A 126 42.08 -19.44 -9.31
N SER A 127 42.80 -20.55 -9.28
CA SER A 127 42.54 -21.66 -8.35
C SER A 127 42.83 -21.26 -6.90
N ALA A 128 43.90 -20.50 -6.65
CA ALA A 128 44.24 -20.01 -5.32
C ALA A 128 43.19 -19.04 -4.77
N ARG A 129 42.67 -18.14 -5.62
CA ARG A 129 41.59 -17.22 -5.25
C ARG A 129 40.30 -17.97 -4.93
N LEU A 130 39.89 -18.91 -5.78
CA LEU A 130 38.72 -19.75 -5.50
C LEU A 130 38.90 -20.57 -4.23
N ARG A 131 40.07 -21.18 -4.01
CA ARG A 131 40.37 -21.94 -2.79
C ARG A 131 40.27 -21.08 -1.54
N LYS A 132 40.89 -19.90 -1.56
CA LYS A 132 40.82 -18.93 -0.45
C LYS A 132 39.38 -18.52 -0.17
N PHE A 133 38.60 -18.22 -1.21
CA PHE A 133 37.19 -17.86 -1.06
C PHE A 133 36.34 -19.01 -0.52
N THR A 134 36.53 -20.21 -1.07
CA THR A 134 35.78 -21.40 -0.65
C THR A 134 36.10 -21.75 0.80
N GLY A 135 37.37 -21.69 1.20
CA GLY A 135 37.78 -21.89 2.59
C GLY A 135 37.15 -20.89 3.56
N LYS A 136 36.90 -19.65 3.11
CA LYS A 136 36.21 -18.63 3.92
C LYS A 136 34.70 -18.85 4.03
N VAL A 137 34.01 -19.15 2.93
CA VAL A 137 32.53 -19.32 2.97
C VAL A 137 32.09 -20.66 3.57
N PHE A 138 32.94 -21.69 3.51
CA PHE A 138 32.72 -22.99 4.16
C PHE A 138 33.41 -23.09 5.53
N ASP A 139 34.03 -22.02 6.02
CA ASP A 139 34.75 -22.05 7.28
C ASP A 139 33.82 -22.53 8.41
N GLY A 140 34.12 -23.68 9.05
CA GLY A 140 33.32 -24.24 10.16
C GLY A 140 32.33 -25.34 9.75
N LEU A 141 32.21 -25.63 8.46
CA LEU A 141 31.54 -26.85 7.99
C LEU A 141 32.60 -27.96 7.84
N ALA A 142 32.37 -29.11 8.48
CA ALA A 142 33.20 -30.30 8.32
C ALA A 142 32.54 -31.30 7.35
N PRO A 143 33.33 -32.04 6.56
CA PRO A 143 34.25 -31.55 5.54
C PRO A 143 33.51 -31.08 4.27
N PHE A 144 34.26 -30.53 3.31
CA PHE A 144 33.76 -30.11 2.00
C PHE A 144 32.83 -31.17 1.40
N PRO A 145 31.58 -30.83 1.01
CA PRO A 145 30.74 -31.77 0.29
C PRO A 145 31.48 -32.24 -0.96
N GLU A 146 31.45 -33.55 -1.25
CA GLU A 146 31.99 -34.10 -2.48
C GLU A 146 31.23 -33.48 -3.66
N PHE A 147 31.83 -32.48 -4.29
CA PHE A 147 31.25 -31.84 -5.46
C PHE A 147 31.36 -32.81 -6.63
N GLU A 148 30.22 -33.15 -7.24
CA GLU A 148 30.22 -33.91 -8.49
C GLU A 148 31.12 -33.22 -9.54
N SER A 149 31.95 -34.04 -10.18
CA SER A 149 33.34 -33.77 -10.58
C SER A 149 33.57 -32.90 -11.83
N GLU A 150 32.69 -31.96 -12.18
CA GLU A 150 32.94 -31.01 -13.29
C GLU A 150 32.61 -29.54 -12.94
N SER A 151 32.31 -29.30 -11.67
CA SER A 151 31.84 -28.01 -11.16
C SER A 151 32.97 -27.26 -10.44
N VAL A 152 32.78 -25.96 -10.18
CA VAL A 152 33.73 -24.98 -9.62
C VAL A 152 34.73 -25.50 -8.56
N ALA A 153 34.36 -26.47 -7.74
CA ALA A 153 35.23 -27.12 -6.78
C ALA A 153 36.48 -27.77 -7.40
N ALA A 154 36.34 -28.38 -8.57
CA ALA A 154 37.48 -28.92 -9.32
C ALA A 154 38.50 -27.81 -9.63
N ARG A 155 38.04 -26.60 -9.99
CA ARG A 155 38.91 -25.44 -10.24
C ARG A 155 39.57 -24.93 -8.97
N ALA A 156 38.85 -24.88 -7.84
CA ALA A 156 39.45 -24.51 -6.55
C ALA A 156 40.53 -25.51 -6.08
N GLY A 157 40.31 -26.81 -6.32
CA GLY A 157 41.19 -27.91 -5.91
C GLY A 157 42.28 -28.30 -6.91
N CYS A 158 42.26 -27.75 -8.13
CA CYS A 158 43.13 -28.25 -9.20
C CYS A 158 44.61 -27.95 -8.94
N VAL A 159 45.43 -29.00 -9.00
CA VAL A 159 46.90 -28.92 -9.02
C VAL A 159 47.32 -28.71 -10.47
N VAL A 160 47.93 -27.55 -10.74
CA VAL A 160 48.30 -27.11 -12.08
C VAL A 160 49.44 -27.96 -12.61
N SER A 161 49.17 -28.71 -13.70
CA SER A 161 50.19 -29.46 -14.43
C SER A 161 50.09 -29.12 -15.92
N PRO A 162 51.15 -28.56 -16.54
CA PRO A 162 51.15 -28.23 -17.97
C PRO A 162 50.84 -29.40 -18.90
N GLU A 163 51.17 -30.63 -18.49
CA GLU A 163 50.90 -31.87 -19.23
C GLU A 163 49.40 -32.13 -19.44
N THR A 164 48.55 -31.46 -18.65
CA THR A 164 47.09 -31.60 -18.72
C THR A 164 46.44 -30.53 -19.58
N PHE A 165 47.21 -29.62 -20.18
CA PHE A 165 46.67 -28.52 -20.96
C PHE A 165 46.40 -28.94 -22.39
N SER A 166 45.18 -28.71 -22.87
CA SER A 166 44.87 -28.76 -24.28
C SER A 166 44.96 -27.35 -24.86
N VAL A 167 45.67 -27.20 -25.98
CA VAL A 167 45.87 -25.92 -26.65
C VAL A 167 45.30 -25.97 -28.06
N VAL A 168 44.49 -24.97 -28.41
CA VAL A 168 43.81 -24.88 -29.71
C VAL A 168 43.96 -23.46 -30.27
N ARG A 169 44.50 -23.33 -31.49
CA ARG A 169 44.57 -22.04 -32.20
C ARG A 169 43.30 -21.82 -33.02
N ARG A 170 42.55 -20.76 -32.74
CA ARG A 170 41.33 -20.44 -33.49
C ARG A 170 41.66 -19.77 -34.83
N ARG A 171 40.72 -19.84 -35.77
CA ARG A 171 40.83 -19.19 -37.10
C ARG A 171 41.09 -17.68 -37.05
N ASP A 172 40.67 -17.04 -35.96
CA ASP A 172 40.91 -15.61 -35.72
C ASP A 172 42.30 -15.33 -35.12
N GLY A 173 43.19 -16.33 -35.09
CA GLY A 173 44.56 -16.23 -34.61
C GLY A 173 44.71 -16.37 -33.09
N ARG A 174 43.62 -16.42 -32.32
CA ARG A 174 43.65 -16.50 -30.86
C ARG A 174 43.94 -17.91 -30.37
N TRP A 175 44.67 -18.03 -29.27
CA TRP A 175 44.93 -19.30 -28.61
C TRP A 175 43.92 -19.56 -27.50
N VAL A 176 43.37 -20.77 -27.44
CA VAL A 176 42.49 -21.21 -26.36
C VAL A 176 43.20 -22.34 -25.62
N LEU A 177 43.41 -22.13 -24.32
CA LEU A 177 44.02 -23.11 -23.43
C LEU A 177 42.96 -23.60 -22.45
N THR A 178 42.88 -24.91 -22.29
CA THR A 178 41.96 -25.56 -21.36
C THR A 178 42.72 -26.54 -20.47
N CYS A 179 42.44 -26.52 -19.17
CA CYS A 179 42.97 -27.55 -18.25
C CYS A 179 42.08 -28.79 -18.29
N GLY A 180 42.63 -29.93 -18.71
CA GLY A 180 41.92 -31.20 -18.80
C GLY A 180 41.44 -31.77 -17.45
N ARG A 181 41.95 -31.27 -16.31
CA ARG A 181 41.51 -31.70 -14.98
C ARG A 181 40.30 -30.95 -14.45
N CYS A 182 40.24 -29.63 -14.65
CA CYS A 182 39.22 -28.78 -14.01
C CYS A 182 38.36 -27.97 -15.00
N GLY A 183 38.66 -28.09 -16.29
CA GLY A 183 37.98 -27.38 -17.37
C GLY A 183 38.17 -25.86 -17.34
N LEU A 184 39.20 -25.32 -16.66
CA LEU A 184 39.49 -23.88 -16.73
C LEU A 184 39.88 -23.51 -18.16
N ILE A 185 39.24 -22.49 -18.73
CA ILE A 185 39.47 -22.02 -20.11
C ILE A 185 40.01 -20.59 -20.10
N ALA A 186 41.06 -20.32 -20.86
CA ALA A 186 41.55 -18.96 -21.11
C ALA A 186 41.82 -18.73 -22.60
N VAL A 187 41.56 -17.51 -23.06
CA VAL A 187 41.81 -17.08 -24.45
C VAL A 187 42.93 -16.05 -24.48
N PHE A 188 43.93 -16.29 -25.32
CA PHE A 188 45.07 -15.38 -25.53
C PHE A 188 44.98 -14.77 -26.93
N PRO A 189 44.88 -13.43 -27.06
CA PRO A 189 44.73 -12.75 -28.35
C PRO A 189 45.92 -12.95 -29.29
N SER A 190 47.12 -12.99 -28.73
CA SER A 190 48.38 -13.24 -29.43
C SER A 190 49.41 -13.82 -28.46
N ILE A 191 50.53 -14.30 -28.98
CA ILE A 191 51.65 -14.84 -28.20
C ILE A 191 52.26 -13.76 -27.29
N GLU A 192 52.29 -12.52 -27.79
CA GLU A 192 52.85 -11.34 -27.12
C GLU A 192 51.86 -10.70 -26.13
N ALA A 193 50.54 -10.81 -26.39
CA ALA A 193 49.51 -10.28 -25.50
C ALA A 193 49.53 -11.02 -24.16
N GLY A 194 50.16 -10.41 -23.15
CA GLY A 194 50.50 -11.05 -21.89
C GLY A 194 49.34 -11.41 -20.96
N LYS A 195 48.13 -10.89 -21.18
CA LYS A 195 47.00 -11.13 -20.27
C LYS A 195 45.97 -12.08 -20.88
N PRO A 196 45.72 -13.25 -20.26
CA PRO A 196 44.61 -14.11 -20.65
C PRO A 196 43.29 -13.35 -20.50
N GLN A 197 42.41 -13.49 -21.47
CA GLN A 197 41.04 -13.06 -21.39
C GLN A 197 40.17 -14.27 -21.01
N PRO A 198 39.25 -14.14 -20.03
CA PRO A 198 38.27 -15.19 -19.78
C PRO A 198 37.42 -15.38 -21.05
N ASP A 199 37.18 -16.64 -21.46
CA ASP A 199 36.20 -16.87 -22.52
C ASP A 199 34.83 -16.38 -22.03
N GLN A 200 34.16 -15.56 -22.82
CA GLN A 200 32.86 -14.96 -22.48
C GLN A 200 31.77 -16.02 -22.16
N ILE A 201 32.04 -17.29 -22.48
CA ILE A 201 31.08 -18.39 -22.41
C ILE A 201 31.47 -19.42 -21.31
N GLY A 202 32.75 -19.54 -20.94
CA GLY A 202 33.26 -20.67 -20.14
C GLY A 202 33.43 -20.37 -18.65
N THR A 203 34.53 -19.70 -18.30
CA THR A 203 34.99 -19.57 -16.91
C THR A 203 35.17 -18.10 -16.51
N ASN A 204 34.39 -17.68 -15.52
CA ASN A 204 34.43 -16.34 -14.94
C ASN A 204 34.52 -16.50 -13.42
N ILE A 205 35.54 -15.91 -12.80
CA ILE A 205 35.80 -16.06 -11.36
C ILE A 205 34.62 -15.58 -10.51
N ASP A 206 33.94 -14.52 -10.90
CA ASP A 206 32.79 -13.98 -10.15
C ASP A 206 31.59 -14.94 -10.23
N LYS A 207 31.35 -15.53 -11.41
CA LYS A 207 30.32 -16.55 -11.60
C LYS A 207 30.61 -17.80 -10.77
N ASP A 208 31.87 -18.21 -10.73
CA ASP A 208 32.31 -19.34 -9.93
C ASP A 208 32.18 -19.06 -8.42
N MET A 209 32.54 -17.86 -7.97
CA MET A 209 32.34 -17.42 -6.59
C MET A 209 30.84 -17.38 -6.22
N GLN A 210 29.96 -16.94 -7.14
CA GLN A 210 28.50 -17.01 -6.92
C GLN A 210 28.00 -18.44 -6.78
N ILE A 211 28.47 -19.36 -7.62
CA ILE A 211 28.12 -20.78 -7.53
C ILE A 211 28.61 -21.37 -6.19
N ILE A 212 29.85 -21.08 -5.77
CA ILE A 212 30.39 -21.45 -4.46
C ILE A 212 29.52 -20.91 -3.33
N THR A 213 29.06 -19.66 -3.45
CA THR A 213 28.21 -19.00 -2.45
C THR A 213 26.87 -19.72 -2.30
N LEU A 214 26.25 -20.11 -3.42
CA LEU A 214 24.99 -20.87 -3.42
C LEU A 214 25.16 -22.26 -2.77
N TYR A 215 26.25 -22.95 -3.09
CA TYR A 215 26.55 -24.24 -2.45
C TYR A 215 26.82 -24.10 -0.96
N ALA A 216 27.62 -23.12 -0.57
CA ALA A 216 27.89 -22.82 0.83
C ALA A 216 26.59 -22.47 1.57
N ALA A 217 25.71 -21.67 0.97
CA ALA A 217 24.43 -21.31 1.57
C ALA A 217 23.54 -22.53 1.82
N SER A 218 23.47 -23.45 0.86
CA SER A 218 22.73 -24.72 1.01
C SER A 218 23.33 -25.59 2.13
N ALA A 219 24.65 -25.75 2.15
CA ALA A 219 25.34 -26.54 3.17
C ALA A 219 25.15 -25.96 4.57
N TRP A 220 25.28 -24.65 4.72
CA TRP A 220 25.00 -23.96 5.98
C TRP A 220 23.54 -24.07 6.40
N SER A 221 22.59 -23.93 5.48
CA SER A 221 21.17 -24.08 5.80
C SER A 221 20.88 -25.46 6.38
N LYS A 222 21.48 -26.52 5.81
CA LYS A 222 21.39 -27.88 6.35
C LYS A 222 22.04 -27.98 7.73
N TYR A 223 23.27 -27.49 7.88
CA TYR A 223 23.99 -27.50 9.17
C TYR A 223 23.20 -26.78 10.26
N LEU A 224 22.70 -25.58 10.00
CA LEU A 224 21.93 -24.78 10.97
C LEU A 224 20.61 -25.45 11.39
N TYR A 225 20.03 -26.24 10.50
CA TYR A 225 18.87 -27.06 10.83
C TYR A 225 19.25 -28.22 11.76
N GLU A 226 20.31 -28.96 11.42
CA GLU A 226 20.80 -30.11 12.20
C GLU A 226 21.32 -29.70 13.59
N ASP A 227 21.98 -28.54 13.68
CA ASP A 227 22.49 -27.94 14.93
C ASP A 227 21.37 -27.28 15.77
N GLY A 228 20.12 -27.29 15.29
CA GLY A 228 18.97 -26.75 16.00
C GLY A 228 18.89 -25.21 16.06
N ILE A 229 19.81 -24.49 15.43
CA ILE A 229 19.84 -23.01 15.43
C ILE A 229 18.57 -22.41 14.81
N ILE A 230 18.01 -23.03 13.78
CA ILE A 230 16.74 -22.56 13.18
C ILE A 230 15.60 -22.65 14.21
N ASN A 231 15.50 -23.76 14.93
CA ASN A 231 14.49 -23.97 15.96
C ASN A 231 14.69 -22.98 17.13
N GLU A 232 15.95 -22.74 17.50
CA GLU A 232 16.31 -21.77 18.54
C GLU A 232 15.93 -20.33 18.14
N ALA A 233 16.15 -19.94 16.88
CA ALA A 233 15.73 -18.64 16.38
C ALA A 233 14.20 -18.45 16.42
N GLU A 234 13.45 -19.47 15.99
CA GLU A 234 11.98 -19.45 16.09
C GLU A 234 11.52 -19.40 17.55
N ARG A 235 12.17 -20.16 18.44
CA ARG A 235 11.89 -20.17 19.89
C ARG A 235 12.14 -18.80 20.51
N CYS A 236 13.28 -18.17 20.26
CA CYS A 236 13.62 -16.84 20.75
C CYS A 236 12.64 -15.77 20.25
N ALA A 237 12.25 -15.81 18.97
CA ALA A 237 11.29 -14.87 18.41
C ALA A 237 9.90 -15.03 19.06
N LYS A 238 9.47 -16.27 19.30
CA LYS A 238 8.20 -16.57 19.97
C LYS A 238 8.23 -16.16 21.45
N GLU A 239 9.32 -16.47 22.16
CA GLU A 239 9.50 -16.08 23.56
C GLU A 239 9.48 -14.55 23.71
N ALA A 240 10.17 -13.82 22.84
CA ALA A 240 10.13 -12.36 22.82
C ALA A 240 8.70 -11.83 22.56
N GLU A 241 7.96 -12.44 21.65
CA GLU A 241 6.56 -12.07 21.38
C GLU A 241 5.65 -12.33 22.58
N GLU A 242 5.78 -13.48 23.23
CA GLU A 242 5.01 -13.83 24.44
C GLU A 242 5.35 -12.89 25.61
N LYS A 243 6.62 -12.50 25.77
CA LYS A 243 7.07 -11.56 26.81
C LYS A 243 6.59 -10.12 26.59
N LEU A 244 6.39 -9.73 25.32
CA LEU A 244 5.90 -8.41 24.95
C LEU A 244 4.37 -8.38 24.78
N ALA A 245 3.71 -9.54 24.71
CA ALA A 245 2.27 -9.64 24.63
C ALA A 245 1.60 -8.97 25.83
N GLY A 246 0.59 -8.13 25.58
CA GLY A 246 -0.10 -7.39 26.65
C GLY A 246 0.74 -6.29 27.30
N HIS A 247 1.87 -5.90 26.70
CA HIS A 247 2.70 -4.81 27.19
C HIS A 247 2.86 -3.71 26.14
N ILE A 248 3.06 -2.49 26.62
CA ILE A 248 3.49 -1.34 25.84
C ILE A 248 5.00 -1.23 25.98
N TYR A 249 5.68 -1.06 24.86
CA TYR A 249 7.14 -1.09 24.78
C TYR A 249 7.65 -0.10 23.75
N SER A 250 8.92 0.27 23.87
CA SER A 250 9.51 1.30 23.03
C SER A 250 9.67 0.86 21.57
N LYS A 251 9.87 1.83 20.67
CA LYS A 251 10.11 1.56 19.24
C LYS A 251 11.37 0.72 19.03
N GLU A 252 12.37 0.88 19.88
CA GLU A 252 13.62 0.11 19.87
C GLU A 252 13.34 -1.37 20.16
N LEU A 253 12.47 -1.68 21.14
CA LEU A 253 12.07 -3.06 21.43
C LEU A 253 11.24 -3.66 20.30
N ALA A 254 10.37 -2.87 19.67
CA ALA A 254 9.64 -3.30 18.48
C ALA A 254 10.58 -3.66 17.32
N ALA A 255 11.62 -2.85 17.11
CA ALA A 255 12.63 -3.10 16.08
C ALA A 255 13.40 -4.40 16.34
N LYS A 256 13.81 -4.65 17.59
CA LYS A 256 14.49 -5.90 17.99
C LYS A 256 13.61 -7.14 17.82
N LEU A 257 12.32 -7.07 18.19
CA LEU A 257 11.38 -8.17 17.94
C LEU A 257 11.25 -8.46 16.43
N HIS A 258 11.15 -7.40 15.62
CA HIS A 258 11.09 -7.55 14.16
C HIS A 258 12.37 -8.16 13.59
N GLU A 259 13.53 -7.77 14.12
CA GLU A 259 14.84 -8.31 13.76
C GLU A 259 14.93 -9.82 14.06
N LEU A 260 14.52 -10.26 15.26
CA LEU A 260 14.43 -11.69 15.60
C LEU A 260 13.54 -12.47 14.63
N LYS A 261 12.33 -11.95 14.34
CA LYS A 261 11.39 -12.56 13.39
C LYS A 261 11.97 -12.65 11.98
N THR A 262 12.73 -11.63 11.57
CA THR A 262 13.39 -11.57 10.26
C THR A 262 14.51 -12.60 10.17
N ILE A 263 15.37 -12.70 11.19
CA ILE A 263 16.42 -13.72 11.27
C ILE A 263 15.83 -15.11 11.19
N ALA A 264 14.83 -15.41 12.03
CA ALA A 264 14.17 -16.72 12.04
C ALA A 264 13.56 -17.07 10.68
N GLY A 265 12.88 -16.10 10.04
CA GLY A 265 12.31 -16.28 8.70
C GLY A 265 13.36 -16.52 7.62
N ASN A 266 14.47 -15.77 7.63
CA ASN A 266 15.54 -15.90 6.64
C ASN A 266 16.29 -17.23 6.79
N LEU A 267 16.58 -17.63 8.03
CA LEU A 267 17.18 -18.94 8.35
C LEU A 267 16.31 -20.09 7.85
N LYS A 268 15.00 -20.04 8.09
CA LYS A 268 14.05 -21.05 7.63
C LYS A 268 13.99 -21.18 6.10
N ARG A 269 14.19 -20.08 5.38
CA ARG A 269 14.25 -20.07 3.91
C ARG A 269 15.65 -20.40 3.36
N GLY A 270 16.66 -20.57 4.21
CA GLY A 270 18.05 -20.74 3.79
C GLY A 270 18.63 -19.48 3.12
N GLU A 271 18.07 -18.31 3.41
CA GLU A 271 18.52 -17.04 2.83
C GLU A 271 19.75 -16.52 3.55
N LEU A 272 20.93 -16.80 2.97
CA LEU A 272 22.21 -16.31 3.43
C LEU A 272 22.82 -15.37 2.40
N THR A 273 23.53 -14.34 2.88
CA THR A 273 24.20 -13.35 2.04
C THR A 273 25.68 -13.29 2.36
N LEU A 274 26.50 -12.95 1.37
CA LEU A 274 27.92 -12.69 1.60
C LEU A 274 28.06 -11.31 2.27
N TYR A 275 28.63 -11.28 3.47
CA TYR A 275 28.98 -10.07 4.19
C TYR A 275 30.48 -10.08 4.49
N GLY A 276 31.22 -9.22 3.77
CA GLY A 276 32.67 -9.28 3.74
C GLY A 276 33.16 -10.62 3.16
N ASP A 277 33.82 -11.40 3.99
CA ASP A 277 34.41 -12.69 3.63
C ASP A 277 33.60 -13.90 4.13
N SER A 278 32.44 -13.68 4.76
CA SER A 278 31.69 -14.74 5.43
C SER A 278 30.23 -14.72 5.03
N LEU A 279 29.57 -15.87 5.16
CA LEU A 279 28.11 -15.92 5.05
C LEU A 279 27.48 -15.36 6.31
N ALA A 280 26.43 -14.58 6.12
CA ALA A 280 25.68 -13.92 7.17
C ALA A 280 24.18 -14.00 6.89
N VAL A 281 23.40 -14.00 7.97
CA VAL A 281 21.94 -13.90 7.91
C VAL A 281 21.58 -12.43 7.68
N PRO A 282 20.86 -12.10 6.60
CA PRO A 282 20.42 -10.74 6.33
C PRO A 282 19.29 -10.32 7.31
N GLY A 283 19.07 -9.01 7.44
CA GLY A 283 18.03 -8.43 8.31
C GLY A 283 18.63 -7.41 9.28
N PRO A 284 19.53 -7.85 10.18
CA PRO A 284 20.31 -6.97 11.04
C PRO A 284 21.18 -5.98 10.27
N LYS A 285 21.47 -4.84 10.91
CA LYS A 285 22.41 -3.84 10.40
C LYS A 285 23.53 -3.62 11.42
N PRO A 286 24.72 -4.22 11.23
CA PRO A 286 25.16 -5.06 10.09
C PRO A 286 24.60 -6.50 10.12
N PRO A 287 24.60 -7.24 8.99
CA PRO A 287 24.23 -8.65 8.93
C PRO A 287 25.04 -9.52 9.91
N VAL A 288 24.42 -10.55 10.47
CA VAL A 288 25.03 -11.39 11.52
C VAL A 288 25.71 -12.60 10.88
N PRO A 289 27.04 -12.81 11.07
CA PRO A 289 27.73 -13.99 10.60
C PRO A 289 27.07 -15.27 11.10
N VAL A 290 26.95 -16.28 10.25
CA VAL A 290 26.21 -17.52 10.55
C VAL A 290 26.64 -18.16 11.89
N ARG A 291 27.92 -18.11 12.22
CA ARG A 291 28.49 -18.64 13.47
C ARG A 291 28.10 -17.87 14.74
N ALA A 292 27.81 -16.59 14.60
CA ALA A 292 27.47 -15.71 15.72
C ALA A 292 25.95 -15.63 15.95
N VAL A 293 25.14 -16.29 15.11
CA VAL A 293 23.67 -16.22 15.17
C VAL A 293 23.15 -16.64 16.54
N GLY A 294 23.65 -17.73 17.12
CA GLY A 294 23.20 -18.21 18.44
C GLY A 294 23.43 -17.18 19.56
N GLU A 295 24.66 -16.67 19.68
CA GLU A 295 25.03 -15.64 20.66
C GLU A 295 24.23 -14.34 20.45
N TYR A 296 24.05 -13.96 19.19
CA TYR A 296 23.30 -12.76 18.82
C TYR A 296 21.83 -12.89 19.21
N LEU A 297 21.17 -14.03 18.93
CA LEU A 297 19.78 -14.29 19.32
C LEU A 297 19.61 -14.19 20.85
N ALA A 298 20.53 -14.79 21.61
CA ALA A 298 20.52 -14.74 23.07
C ALA A 298 20.72 -13.30 23.61
N SER A 299 21.60 -12.52 22.99
CA SER A 299 21.82 -11.11 23.34
C SER A 299 20.57 -10.27 23.11
N VAL A 300 19.97 -10.36 21.92
CA VAL A 300 18.77 -9.59 21.57
C VAL A 300 17.59 -9.97 22.47
N LEU A 301 17.41 -11.26 22.77
CA LEU A 301 16.37 -11.70 23.70
C LEU A 301 16.60 -11.15 25.11
N THR A 302 17.85 -11.15 25.59
CA THR A 302 18.22 -10.56 26.89
C THR A 302 17.89 -9.07 26.94
N GLU A 303 18.19 -8.33 25.87
CA GLU A 303 17.86 -6.91 25.76
C GLU A 303 16.35 -6.65 25.71
N ILE A 304 15.57 -7.51 25.05
CA ILE A 304 14.10 -7.44 25.07
C ILE A 304 13.55 -7.71 26.47
N ASN A 305 14.13 -8.69 27.17
CA ASN A 305 13.72 -9.04 28.51
C ASN A 305 14.01 -7.93 29.53
N ALA A 306 15.19 -7.29 29.44
CA ALA A 306 15.62 -6.20 30.29
C ALA A 306 15.00 -4.84 29.92
N GLY A 307 14.48 -4.69 28.70
CA GLY A 307 13.91 -3.45 28.22
C GLY A 307 12.66 -3.01 29.00
N GLN A 308 12.53 -1.69 29.17
CA GLN A 308 11.37 -1.09 29.83
C GLN A 308 10.10 -1.38 29.04
N LYS A 309 9.13 -1.97 29.72
CA LYS A 309 7.80 -2.29 29.22
C LYS A 309 6.79 -2.01 30.33
N MET A 310 5.60 -1.59 29.95
CA MET A 310 4.49 -1.34 30.89
C MET A 310 3.36 -2.31 30.57
N SER A 311 2.84 -2.99 31.58
CA SER A 311 1.65 -3.82 31.44
C SER A 311 0.43 -2.97 31.08
N VAL A 312 -0.55 -3.58 30.42
CA VAL A 312 -1.85 -2.93 30.12
C VAL A 312 -2.52 -2.41 31.41
N GLU A 313 -2.35 -3.11 32.53
CA GLU A 313 -2.90 -2.74 33.84
C GLU A 313 -2.24 -1.47 34.41
N GLU A 314 -0.91 -1.36 34.37
CA GLU A 314 -0.18 -0.16 34.79
C GLU A 314 -0.56 1.05 33.93
N VAL A 315 -0.69 0.85 32.62
CA VAL A 315 -1.12 1.89 31.68
C VAL A 315 -2.54 2.33 32.00
N ARG A 316 -3.45 1.38 32.27
CA ARG A 316 -4.81 1.69 32.69
C ARG A 316 -4.81 2.52 33.96
N HIS A 317 -3.96 2.19 34.93
CA HIS A 317 -3.84 2.96 36.17
C HIS A 317 -3.41 4.41 35.93
N VAL A 318 -2.34 4.62 35.14
CA VAL A 318 -1.85 5.96 34.76
C VAL A 318 -2.94 6.76 34.05
N LEU A 319 -3.62 6.15 33.08
CA LEU A 319 -4.70 6.80 32.34
C LEU A 319 -5.90 7.13 33.24
N CYS A 320 -6.28 6.25 34.16
CA CYS A 320 -7.38 6.49 35.10
C CYS A 320 -7.06 7.65 36.05
N GLN A 321 -5.81 7.75 36.52
CA GLN A 321 -5.39 8.86 37.37
C GLN A 321 -5.53 10.20 36.64
N THR A 322 -4.94 10.34 35.45
CA THR A 322 -5.02 11.60 34.67
C THR A 322 -6.44 11.91 34.19
N TRP A 323 -7.25 10.88 33.92
CA TRP A 323 -8.68 11.06 33.67
C TRP A 323 -9.38 11.74 34.84
N GLY A 324 -9.15 11.26 36.07
CA GLY A 324 -9.72 11.85 37.29
C GLY A 324 -9.25 13.27 37.57
N GLU A 325 -7.97 13.56 37.30
CA GLU A 325 -7.35 14.86 37.58
C GLU A 325 -7.72 15.96 36.57
N SER A 326 -7.89 15.65 35.29
CA SER A 326 -8.10 16.67 34.25
C SER A 326 -9.02 16.23 33.11
N GLY A 327 -8.97 14.97 32.70
CA GLY A 327 -9.76 14.48 31.56
C GLY A 327 -11.27 14.61 31.78
N LYS A 328 -11.74 14.30 32.99
CA LYS A 328 -13.15 14.36 33.37
C LYS A 328 -13.71 15.78 33.32
N GLU A 329 -12.99 16.76 33.85
CA GLU A 329 -13.43 18.17 33.83
C GLU A 329 -13.59 18.67 32.39
N LEU A 330 -12.61 18.38 31.52
CA LEU A 330 -12.67 18.77 30.12
C LEU A 330 -13.83 18.09 29.39
N TRP A 331 -14.09 16.82 29.69
CA TRP A 331 -15.23 16.09 29.14
C TRP A 331 -16.57 16.66 29.60
N GLU A 332 -16.74 16.95 30.90
CA GLU A 332 -17.94 17.59 31.44
C GLU A 332 -18.17 18.97 30.81
N LYS A 333 -17.10 19.76 30.62
CA LYS A 333 -17.16 21.03 29.89
C LYS A 333 -17.68 20.83 28.46
N ALA A 334 -17.22 19.79 27.76
CA ALA A 334 -17.70 19.47 26.41
C ALA A 334 -19.16 19.02 26.39
N GLN A 335 -19.59 18.19 27.35
CA GLN A 335 -20.97 17.75 27.49
C GLN A 335 -21.91 18.93 27.78
N ASN A 336 -21.53 19.79 28.73
CA ASN A 336 -22.30 21.00 29.06
C ASN A 336 -22.40 21.94 27.86
N LYS A 337 -21.30 22.14 27.13
CA LYS A 337 -21.28 22.96 25.91
C LYS A 337 -22.20 22.37 24.85
N TRP A 338 -22.11 21.06 24.56
CA TRP A 338 -22.97 20.38 23.60
C TRP A 338 -24.45 20.42 23.99
N ALA A 339 -24.77 20.16 25.25
CA ALA A 339 -26.14 20.20 25.77
C ALA A 339 -26.74 21.62 25.71
N GLY A 340 -25.92 22.65 25.93
CA GLY A 340 -26.31 24.05 25.82
C GLY A 340 -26.44 24.57 24.39
N LEU A 341 -26.04 23.80 23.37
CA LEU A 341 -26.20 24.23 21.98
C LEU A 341 -27.67 24.20 21.56
N PRO A 342 -28.15 25.22 20.82
CA PRO A 342 -29.47 25.17 20.18
C PRO A 342 -29.61 23.90 19.32
N ALA A 343 -30.80 23.32 19.28
CA ALA A 343 -31.05 22.04 18.62
C ALA A 343 -30.56 21.98 17.17
N LEU A 344 -30.66 23.08 16.42
CA LEU A 344 -30.15 23.20 15.05
C LEU A 344 -28.63 23.02 14.94
N TYR A 345 -27.84 23.55 15.89
CA TYR A 345 -26.38 23.40 15.88
C TYR A 345 -25.94 21.96 16.10
N ARG A 346 -26.70 21.20 16.90
CA ARG A 346 -26.45 19.77 17.13
C ARG A 346 -26.72 18.91 15.89
N LEU A 347 -27.46 19.44 14.91
CA LEU A 347 -27.70 18.77 13.63
C LEU A 347 -26.60 19.04 12.58
N LEU A 348 -25.72 20.01 12.81
CA LEU A 348 -24.65 20.32 11.87
C LEU A 348 -23.68 19.14 11.75
N PRO A 349 -23.43 18.60 10.54
CA PRO A 349 -22.56 17.45 10.35
C PRO A 349 -21.14 17.66 10.87
N ALA A 350 -20.60 18.88 10.77
CA ALA A 350 -19.27 19.20 11.30
C ALA A 350 -19.24 19.13 12.83
N ALA A 351 -20.15 19.86 13.50
CA ALA A 351 -20.24 19.89 14.96
C ALA A 351 -20.56 18.52 15.55
N ARG A 352 -21.52 17.81 14.94
CA ARG A 352 -21.89 16.46 15.34
C ARG A 352 -20.74 15.47 15.23
N ARG A 353 -20.04 15.43 14.09
CA ARG A 353 -18.89 14.53 13.92
C ARG A 353 -17.74 14.86 14.87
N ALA A 354 -17.47 16.14 15.09
CA ALA A 354 -16.45 16.56 16.04
C ALA A 354 -16.80 16.13 17.47
N TYR A 355 -18.05 16.33 17.91
CA TYR A 355 -18.53 15.89 19.21
C TYR A 355 -18.57 14.35 19.34
N GLU A 356 -19.03 13.63 18.32
CA GLU A 356 -19.06 12.16 18.32
C GLU A 356 -17.65 11.58 18.44
N ARG A 357 -16.65 12.16 17.76
CA ARG A 357 -15.24 11.76 17.89
C ARG A 357 -14.72 12.02 19.31
N LEU A 358 -14.96 13.22 19.83
CA LEU A 358 -14.59 13.60 21.20
C LEU A 358 -15.24 12.65 22.22
N SER A 359 -16.53 12.37 22.05
CA SER A 359 -17.31 11.48 22.92
C SER A 359 -16.85 10.03 22.86
N ALA A 360 -16.50 9.53 21.66
CA ALA A 360 -15.95 8.18 21.51
C ALA A 360 -14.60 8.05 22.21
N PHE A 361 -13.74 9.07 22.10
CA PHE A 361 -12.45 9.11 22.80
C PHE A 361 -12.62 9.17 24.32
N ALA A 362 -13.38 10.16 24.81
CA ALA A 362 -13.65 10.33 26.23
C ALA A 362 -14.32 9.10 26.85
N GLY A 363 -15.34 8.53 26.19
CA GLY A 363 -16.05 7.36 26.67
C GLY A 363 -15.19 6.09 26.69
N ALA A 364 -14.28 5.93 25.73
CA ALA A 364 -13.31 4.84 25.77
C ALA A 364 -12.32 5.00 26.94
N TRP A 365 -11.89 6.23 27.21
CA TRP A 365 -10.98 6.56 28.31
C TRP A 365 -11.63 6.32 29.67
N GLU A 366 -12.83 6.87 29.88
CA GLU A 366 -13.62 6.69 31.10
C GLU A 366 -13.87 5.22 31.44
N GLN A 367 -14.14 4.40 30.42
CA GLN A 367 -14.41 2.96 30.58
C GLN A 367 -13.13 2.12 30.65
N GLY A 368 -11.93 2.72 30.54
CA GLY A 368 -10.66 2.00 30.50
C GLY A 368 -10.55 1.05 29.30
N LYS A 369 -11.27 1.32 28.20
CA LYS A 369 -11.29 0.51 26.97
C LYS A 369 -10.05 0.78 26.13
N ILE A 370 -8.93 0.24 26.61
CA ILE A 370 -7.64 0.27 25.92
C ILE A 370 -7.39 -1.02 25.16
N LYS A 371 -6.74 -0.91 24.01
CA LYS A 371 -6.18 -2.05 23.28
C LYS A 371 -4.71 -1.78 23.01
N VAL A 372 -3.87 -2.80 23.14
CA VAL A 372 -2.45 -2.71 22.78
C VAL A 372 -2.21 -3.64 21.60
N ILE A 373 -1.71 -3.06 20.50
CA ILE A 373 -1.42 -3.80 19.27
C ILE A 373 0.01 -3.46 18.87
N GLY A 374 0.90 -4.45 18.88
CA GLY A 374 2.30 -4.26 18.51
C GLY A 374 3.04 -3.22 19.35
N GLY A 375 2.70 -3.10 20.64
CA GLY A 375 3.29 -2.11 21.55
C GLY A 375 2.72 -0.70 21.43
N VAL A 376 1.71 -0.49 20.58
CA VAL A 376 1.03 0.82 20.43
C VAL A 376 -0.30 0.79 21.19
N LEU A 377 -0.57 1.86 21.95
CA LEU A 377 -1.82 2.05 22.65
C LEU A 377 -2.89 2.57 21.69
N HIS A 378 -4.05 1.93 21.70
CA HIS A 378 -5.24 2.37 20.99
C HIS A 378 -6.36 2.71 21.98
N LEU A 379 -6.88 3.94 21.86
CA LEU A 379 -7.91 4.48 22.73
C LEU A 379 -8.90 5.30 21.90
N GLY A 380 -10.17 4.89 21.88
CA GLY A 380 -11.23 5.70 21.25
C GLY A 380 -11.07 5.96 19.74
N GLY A 381 -10.30 5.12 19.04
CA GLY A 381 -9.97 5.31 17.62
C GLY A 381 -8.62 6.00 17.36
N GLU A 382 -7.99 6.56 18.39
CA GLU A 382 -6.67 7.18 18.32
C GLU A 382 -5.58 6.17 18.70
N SER A 383 -4.37 6.40 18.18
CA SER A 383 -3.22 5.51 18.38
C SER A 383 -1.99 6.31 18.79
N PHE A 384 -1.34 5.96 19.88
CA PHE A 384 -0.16 6.68 20.35
C PHE A 384 0.84 5.76 21.06
N ALA A 385 2.12 6.08 20.94
CA ALA A 385 3.23 5.23 21.37
C ALA A 385 3.57 5.39 22.86
N THR A 386 3.34 6.58 23.42
CA THR A 386 3.65 6.91 24.81
C THR A 386 2.41 6.76 25.68
N PRO A 387 2.36 5.78 26.58
CA PRO A 387 1.16 5.50 27.36
C PRO A 387 1.04 6.41 28.59
N ASP A 388 1.39 7.69 28.43
CA ASP A 388 1.25 8.67 29.50
C ASP A 388 -0.11 9.38 29.40
N GLY A 389 -0.65 9.77 30.56
CA GLY A 389 -1.92 10.47 30.62
C GLY A 389 -1.89 11.85 29.96
N GLN A 390 -0.72 12.48 29.84
CA GLN A 390 -0.56 13.80 29.22
C GLN A 390 -0.77 13.77 27.71
N THR A 391 -0.32 12.70 27.05
CA THR A 391 -0.55 12.45 25.63
C THR A 391 -2.04 12.24 25.38
N ALA A 392 -2.70 11.41 26.20
CA ALA A 392 -4.15 11.20 26.11
C ALA A 392 -4.93 12.50 26.35
N LEU A 393 -4.50 13.32 27.32
CA LEU A 393 -5.11 14.62 27.61
C LEU A 393 -4.94 15.59 26.43
N SER A 394 -3.75 15.66 25.85
CA SER A 394 -3.46 16.52 24.69
C SER A 394 -4.33 16.15 23.48
N ILE A 395 -4.59 14.85 23.28
CA ILE A 395 -5.50 14.35 22.24
C ILE A 395 -6.95 14.78 22.55
N LEU A 396 -7.40 14.62 23.80
CA LEU A 396 -8.72 15.07 24.23
C LEU A 396 -8.89 16.58 24.04
N GLU A 397 -7.90 17.39 24.41
CA GLU A 397 -7.85 18.84 24.19
C GLU A 397 -7.87 19.21 22.71
N HIS A 398 -7.17 18.44 21.87
CA HIS A 398 -7.20 18.64 20.43
C HIS A 398 -8.60 18.37 19.86
N HIS A 399 -9.25 17.27 20.25
CA HIS A 399 -10.63 17.00 19.85
C HIS A 399 -11.61 18.02 20.40
N PHE A 400 -11.42 18.49 21.64
CA PHE A 400 -12.23 19.54 22.21
C PHE A 400 -12.08 20.84 21.43
N ARG A 401 -10.86 21.26 21.07
CA ARG A 401 -10.62 22.41 20.20
C ARG A 401 -11.25 22.25 18.82
N GLN A 402 -11.13 21.09 18.19
CA GLN A 402 -11.81 20.82 16.91
C GLN A 402 -13.34 20.95 17.04
N PHE A 403 -13.90 20.49 18.16
CA PHE A 403 -15.30 20.71 18.48
C PHE A 403 -15.60 22.21 18.66
N GLU A 404 -14.81 22.97 19.41
CA GLU A 404 -15.01 24.41 19.56
C GLU A 404 -14.86 25.18 18.24
N ASP A 405 -13.89 24.82 17.40
CA ASP A 405 -13.67 25.39 16.07
C ASP A 405 -14.83 25.05 15.13
N SER A 406 -15.43 23.87 15.27
CA SER A 406 -16.64 23.52 14.50
C SER A 406 -17.86 24.36 14.89
N LEU A 407 -17.84 24.98 16.08
CA LEU A 407 -18.87 25.89 16.56
C LEU A 407 -18.54 27.37 16.28
N THR A 408 -17.26 27.73 16.26
CA THR A 408 -16.78 29.13 16.14
C THR A 408 -16.23 29.48 14.75
N GLY A 409 -15.99 28.47 13.90
CA GLY A 409 -15.48 28.63 12.54
C GLY A 409 -16.21 29.77 11.83
N ARG A 410 -15.43 30.76 11.37
CA ARG A 410 -15.82 32.13 10.97
C ARG A 410 -16.83 32.27 9.82
N GLU A 411 -17.52 31.20 9.46
CA GLU A 411 -18.62 31.16 8.51
C GLU A 411 -19.81 30.38 9.08
N LEU A 412 -20.09 30.54 10.38
CA LEU A 412 -21.42 30.31 10.96
C LEU A 412 -22.48 30.70 9.92
N LEU A 413 -23.50 29.85 9.79
CA LEU A 413 -24.60 29.85 8.82
C LEU A 413 -25.45 31.14 8.81
N GLY A 414 -24.85 32.32 8.97
CA GLY A 414 -25.54 33.54 9.35
C GLY A 414 -25.92 33.51 10.83
N ASP A 415 -26.59 34.57 11.23
CA ASP A 415 -27.26 34.65 12.52
C ASP A 415 -28.35 33.56 12.64
N ILE A 416 -28.47 32.94 13.82
CA ILE A 416 -29.38 31.81 14.07
C ILE A 416 -30.84 32.20 13.79
N GLU A 417 -31.21 33.44 14.04
CA GLU A 417 -32.56 33.93 13.81
C GLU A 417 -32.84 34.06 12.30
N THR A 418 -31.85 34.46 11.52
CA THR A 418 -31.90 34.41 10.05
C THR A 418 -32.06 32.97 9.54
N ILE A 419 -31.30 32.01 10.07
CA ILE A 419 -31.41 30.60 9.69
C ILE A 419 -32.81 30.08 9.97
N LYS A 420 -33.34 30.34 11.18
CA LYS A 420 -34.70 29.95 11.54
C LYS A 420 -35.73 30.50 10.55
N LYS A 421 -35.66 31.80 10.21
CA LYS A 421 -36.59 32.42 9.24
C LYS A 421 -36.51 31.76 7.86
N VAL A 422 -35.30 31.47 7.39
CA VAL A 422 -35.08 30.76 6.11
C VAL A 422 -35.67 29.35 6.17
N LEU A 423 -35.35 28.59 7.21
CA LEU A 423 -35.82 27.21 7.37
C LEU A 423 -37.34 27.15 7.56
N GLN A 424 -37.93 28.07 8.33
CA GLN A 424 -39.37 28.13 8.55
C GLN A 424 -40.13 28.46 7.26
N TYR A 425 -39.66 29.46 6.51
CA TYR A 425 -40.24 29.78 5.21
C TYR A 425 -40.23 28.57 4.26
N ILE A 426 -39.11 27.84 4.20
CA ILE A 426 -39.01 26.63 3.37
C ILE A 426 -39.88 25.50 3.93
N ALA A 427 -39.99 25.37 5.26
CA ALA A 427 -40.82 24.37 5.90
C ALA A 427 -42.31 24.55 5.55
N ASP A 428 -42.78 25.80 5.51
CA ASP A 428 -44.16 26.18 5.18
C ASP A 428 -44.45 26.09 3.68
N ASN A 429 -43.42 26.11 2.83
CA ASN A 429 -43.54 26.07 1.36
C ASN A 429 -42.80 24.85 0.76
N GLN A 430 -42.82 23.71 1.47
CA GLN A 430 -42.06 22.53 1.09
C GLN A 430 -42.44 21.99 -0.29
N GLY A 431 -41.43 21.81 -1.14
CA GLY A 431 -41.65 21.26 -2.48
C GLY A 431 -42.16 22.27 -3.51
N GLU A 432 -42.34 23.54 -3.14
CA GLU A 432 -42.87 24.57 -4.05
C GLU A 432 -41.81 25.60 -4.50
N VAL A 433 -40.75 25.76 -3.71
CA VAL A 433 -39.75 26.83 -3.90
C VAL A 433 -38.33 26.30 -4.06
N GLY A 434 -37.64 26.78 -5.09
CA GLY A 434 -36.18 26.63 -5.24
C GLY A 434 -35.42 27.82 -4.64
N VAL A 435 -34.08 27.72 -4.59
CA VAL A 435 -33.18 28.72 -3.97
C VAL A 435 -33.48 30.15 -4.44
N THR A 436 -33.54 30.38 -5.75
CA THR A 436 -33.77 31.73 -6.32
C THR A 436 -35.12 32.30 -5.91
N THR A 437 -36.16 31.46 -5.84
CA THR A 437 -37.50 31.92 -5.45
C THR A 437 -37.54 32.22 -3.96
N ALA A 438 -36.99 31.35 -3.12
CA ALA A 438 -36.91 31.58 -1.68
C ALA A 438 -36.16 32.87 -1.34
N VAL A 439 -34.99 33.07 -1.96
CA VAL A 439 -34.18 34.28 -1.79
C VAL A 439 -34.93 35.53 -2.24
N ALA A 440 -35.60 35.48 -3.40
CA ALA A 440 -36.36 36.61 -3.92
C ALA A 440 -37.54 36.99 -3.02
N VAL A 441 -38.23 36.02 -2.41
CA VAL A 441 -39.31 36.28 -1.46
C VAL A 441 -38.76 36.88 -0.17
N LEU A 442 -37.77 36.24 0.46
CA LEU A 442 -37.21 36.69 1.74
C LEU A 442 -36.53 38.07 1.66
N THR A 443 -35.98 38.44 0.51
CA THR A 443 -35.42 39.79 0.26
C THR A 443 -36.44 40.81 -0.24
N GLY A 444 -37.66 40.37 -0.55
CA GLY A 444 -38.76 41.24 -0.97
C GLY A 444 -38.61 41.79 -2.38
N SER A 445 -38.20 40.93 -3.33
CA SER A 445 -38.00 41.26 -4.74
C SER A 445 -39.30 41.53 -5.48
N ARG A 446 -39.29 42.57 -6.34
CA ARG A 446 -40.41 42.93 -7.22
C ARG A 446 -40.43 42.19 -8.56
N ALA A 447 -39.67 41.10 -8.70
CA ALA A 447 -39.64 40.34 -9.94
C ALA A 447 -41.05 39.83 -10.31
N SER A 448 -41.41 39.91 -11.60
CA SER A 448 -42.76 39.59 -12.08
C SER A 448 -43.24 38.21 -11.60
N LYS A 449 -42.37 37.20 -11.63
CA LYS A 449 -42.66 35.83 -11.15
C LYS A 449 -43.07 35.75 -9.68
N ILE A 450 -42.54 36.64 -8.82
CA ILE A 450 -42.86 36.68 -7.39
C ILE A 450 -44.24 37.30 -7.17
N MET A 451 -44.52 38.41 -7.85
CA MET A 451 -45.81 39.11 -7.79
C MET A 451 -46.95 38.28 -8.39
N GLN A 452 -46.72 37.66 -9.56
CA GLN A 452 -47.73 36.85 -10.26
C GLN A 452 -48.14 35.60 -9.46
N LYS A 453 -47.22 35.05 -8.67
CA LYS A 453 -47.49 33.89 -7.80
C LYS A 453 -48.04 34.28 -6.43
N GLY A 454 -48.24 35.57 -6.15
CA GLY A 454 -48.79 36.06 -4.89
C GLY A 454 -47.86 35.95 -3.69
N TYR A 455 -46.57 35.67 -3.90
CA TYR A 455 -45.60 35.56 -2.80
C TYR A 455 -45.36 36.91 -2.10
N ASP A 456 -45.69 38.03 -2.74
CA ASP A 456 -45.65 39.37 -2.17
C ASP A 456 -46.63 39.57 -1.00
N LYS A 457 -47.63 38.70 -0.89
CA LYS A 457 -48.60 38.67 0.21
C LYS A 457 -48.19 37.74 1.36
N SER A 458 -47.08 37.01 1.23
CA SER A 458 -46.59 36.10 2.27
C SER A 458 -46.09 36.87 3.50
N PRO A 459 -46.31 36.39 4.74
CA PRO A 459 -45.74 36.99 5.94
C PRO A 459 -44.19 36.97 5.97
N TYR A 460 -43.57 36.18 5.09
CA TYR A 460 -42.12 36.10 4.93
C TYR A 460 -41.56 37.09 3.88
N TYR A 461 -42.43 37.77 3.13
CA TYR A 461 -42.00 38.65 2.05
C TYR A 461 -41.20 39.85 2.56
N GLY A 462 -39.94 39.92 2.17
CA GLY A 462 -39.04 40.99 2.59
C GLY A 462 -38.61 40.95 4.05
N ILE A 463 -38.81 39.83 4.77
CA ILE A 463 -38.43 39.71 6.19
C ILE A 463 -36.93 39.90 6.45
N LEU A 464 -36.09 39.67 5.42
CA LEU A 464 -34.64 39.90 5.44
C LEU A 464 -34.21 41.09 4.56
N ARG A 465 -35.16 41.93 4.12
CA ARG A 465 -34.86 43.09 3.27
C ARG A 465 -33.91 44.04 4.00
N GLY A 466 -32.85 44.45 3.31
CA GLY A 466 -31.82 45.35 3.85
C GLY A 466 -30.79 44.68 4.77
N GLN A 467 -31.05 43.44 5.23
CA GLN A 467 -30.09 42.66 6.03
C GLN A 467 -29.17 41.82 5.15
N TYR A 468 -29.70 41.27 4.06
CA TYR A 468 -28.95 40.45 3.11
C TYR A 468 -29.18 40.91 1.67
N THR A 469 -28.13 40.85 0.86
CA THR A 469 -28.28 40.88 -0.60
C THR A 469 -28.79 39.52 -1.09
N GLN A 470 -29.42 39.49 -2.27
CA GLN A 470 -29.89 38.22 -2.85
C GLN A 470 -28.74 37.21 -3.02
N GLN A 471 -27.57 37.67 -3.44
CA GLN A 471 -26.39 36.83 -3.58
C GLN A 471 -25.97 36.22 -2.23
N LYS A 472 -25.81 37.06 -1.19
CA LYS A 472 -25.40 36.58 0.15
C LYS A 472 -26.43 35.61 0.76
N LEU A 473 -27.72 35.86 0.55
CA LEU A 473 -28.76 34.96 1.03
C LEU A 473 -28.81 33.65 0.22
N ALA A 474 -28.55 33.69 -1.08
CA ALA A 474 -28.42 32.48 -1.90
C ALA A 474 -27.20 31.63 -1.47
N GLU A 475 -26.06 32.27 -1.21
CA GLU A 475 -24.87 31.62 -0.65
C GLU A 475 -25.18 30.95 0.69
N LEU A 476 -25.94 31.63 1.57
CA LEU A 476 -26.40 31.07 2.82
C LEU A 476 -27.31 29.84 2.61
N VAL A 477 -28.36 29.94 1.77
CA VAL A 477 -29.28 28.82 1.50
C VAL A 477 -28.52 27.62 0.92
N ASN A 478 -27.59 27.86 -0.01
CA ASN A 478 -26.75 26.79 -0.57
C ASN A 478 -25.82 26.18 0.49
N ARG A 479 -25.33 26.98 1.45
CA ARG A 479 -24.58 26.47 2.60
C ARG A 479 -25.47 25.58 3.48
N LEU A 480 -26.71 25.98 3.77
CA LEU A 480 -27.67 25.15 4.52
C LEU A 480 -27.93 23.80 3.82
N VAL A 481 -27.95 23.77 2.48
CA VAL A 481 -28.03 22.53 1.71
C VAL A 481 -26.78 21.66 1.90
N ARG A 482 -25.58 22.25 1.78
CA ARG A 482 -24.31 21.53 1.97
C ARG A 482 -24.16 20.95 3.39
N GLU A 483 -24.63 21.68 4.39
CA GLU A 483 -24.65 21.24 5.79
C GLU A 483 -25.82 20.29 6.11
N GLY A 484 -26.64 19.91 5.13
CA GLY A 484 -27.74 18.95 5.32
C GLY A 484 -28.91 19.47 6.15
N LEU A 485 -28.96 20.79 6.44
CA LEU A 485 -30.11 21.43 7.06
C LEU A 485 -31.26 21.65 6.07
N LEU A 486 -30.93 21.69 4.79
CA LEU A 486 -31.87 21.65 3.67
C LEU A 486 -31.48 20.51 2.73
N THR A 487 -32.47 20.01 2.00
CA THR A 487 -32.29 19.01 0.95
C THR A 487 -32.92 19.53 -0.34
N VAL A 488 -32.32 19.20 -1.48
CA VAL A 488 -32.88 19.51 -2.80
C VAL A 488 -33.56 18.26 -3.32
N LYS A 489 -34.81 18.39 -3.75
CA LYS A 489 -35.53 17.34 -4.49
C LYS A 489 -35.86 17.86 -5.89
N TYR A 490 -35.95 16.96 -6.84
CA TYR A 490 -36.30 17.28 -8.21
C TYR A 490 -37.74 16.82 -8.43
N ILE A 491 -38.65 17.75 -8.76
CA ILE A 491 -40.08 17.47 -8.90
C ILE A 491 -40.57 17.80 -10.31
N GLY A 492 -41.45 16.93 -10.83
CA GLY A 492 -42.12 17.09 -12.11
C GLY A 492 -41.31 16.60 -13.31
N TYR A 493 -41.93 16.64 -14.49
CA TYR A 493 -41.34 16.16 -15.75
C TYR A 493 -40.05 16.88 -16.15
N TYR A 494 -39.89 18.14 -15.73
CA TYR A 494 -38.71 18.96 -16.02
C TYR A 494 -37.66 18.96 -14.89
N GLU A 495 -37.79 18.08 -13.90
CA GLU A 495 -36.85 17.94 -12.77
C GLU A 495 -36.49 19.31 -12.15
N LEU A 496 -37.49 20.06 -11.70
CA LEU A 496 -37.21 21.37 -11.12
C LEU A 496 -36.69 21.20 -9.68
N PRO A 497 -35.54 21.82 -9.33
CA PRO A 497 -34.98 21.71 -7.99
C PRO A 497 -35.78 22.54 -6.99
N VAL A 498 -36.34 21.86 -5.99
CA VAL A 498 -37.10 22.45 -4.89
C VAL A 498 -36.48 22.10 -3.55
N LEU A 499 -36.59 23.02 -2.60
CA LEU A 499 -36.02 22.88 -1.27
C LEU A 499 -36.97 22.14 -0.33
N HIS A 500 -36.41 21.28 0.50
CA HIS A 500 -37.10 20.55 1.56
C HIS A 500 -36.32 20.63 2.87
N VAL A 501 -37.04 20.82 3.97
CA VAL A 501 -36.49 20.75 5.33
C VAL A 501 -36.58 19.30 5.82
N PRO A 502 -35.46 18.64 6.18
CA PRO A 502 -35.51 17.29 6.75
C PRO A 502 -36.32 17.22 8.05
N LYS A 503 -36.94 16.06 8.33
CA LYS A 503 -37.78 15.86 9.53
C LYS A 503 -37.06 16.19 10.85
N ALA A 504 -35.77 15.83 10.96
CA ALA A 504 -34.98 16.14 12.16
C ALA A 504 -34.81 17.66 12.36
N VAL A 505 -34.67 18.42 11.27
CA VAL A 505 -34.56 19.88 11.29
C VAL A 505 -35.91 20.51 11.64
N GLN A 506 -37.02 20.00 11.10
CA GLN A 506 -38.38 20.45 11.48
C GLN A 506 -38.64 20.26 12.98
N LYS A 507 -38.26 19.11 13.54
CA LYS A 507 -38.38 18.87 15.00
C LYS A 507 -37.53 19.87 15.79
N ALA A 508 -36.29 20.10 15.37
CA ALA A 508 -35.41 21.07 16.02
C ALA A 508 -35.93 22.51 15.94
N LEU A 509 -36.60 22.90 14.84
CA LEU A 509 -37.28 24.19 14.73
C LEU A 509 -38.42 24.31 15.75
N GLY A 510 -39.28 23.29 15.86
CA GLY A 510 -40.38 23.29 16.83
C GLY A 510 -39.91 23.31 18.30
N GLU A 511 -38.74 22.74 18.60
CA GLU A 511 -38.11 22.84 19.93
C GLU A 511 -37.61 24.27 20.22
N LEU A 512 -37.14 24.99 19.21
CA LEU A 512 -36.70 26.39 19.34
C LEU A 512 -37.88 27.35 19.53
N GLU A 513 -39.04 27.07 18.95
CA GLU A 513 -40.25 27.88 19.09
C GLU A 513 -40.97 27.69 20.44
N LYS A 514 -40.69 26.59 21.14
CA LYS A 514 -41.18 26.34 22.51
C LYS A 514 -40.38 27.09 23.58
N GLY A 515 -39.19 27.61 23.23
CA GLY A 515 -38.37 28.46 24.09
C GLY A 515 -38.63 29.96 23.97
N VAL A 516 -39.51 30.39 23.06
CA VAL A 516 -39.92 31.80 22.88
C VAL A 516 -40.99 32.14 23.93
N SER A 517 -40.77 33.19 24.71
CA SER A 517 -41.68 33.57 25.79
C SER A 517 -43.08 33.91 25.25
N THR A 518 -44.10 33.66 26.07
CA THR A 518 -45.52 33.94 25.76
C THR A 518 -45.74 35.41 25.34
N GLU A 519 -44.93 36.32 25.89
CA GLU A 519 -44.95 37.76 25.57
C GLU A 519 -44.49 38.08 24.14
N GLU A 520 -43.44 37.44 23.61
CA GLU A 520 -42.95 37.73 22.25
C GLU A 520 -43.91 37.19 21.17
N LYS A 521 -44.56 36.05 21.44
CA LYS A 521 -45.64 35.54 20.60
C LYS A 521 -46.82 36.51 20.59
N LYS A 522 -47.18 37.05 21.76
CA LYS A 522 -48.23 38.05 21.90
C LYS A 522 -47.91 39.34 21.12
N ASP A 523 -46.70 39.86 21.24
CA ASP A 523 -46.25 41.07 20.53
C ASP A 523 -46.18 40.91 19.01
N ARG A 524 -45.81 39.71 18.52
CA ARG A 524 -45.83 39.40 17.09
C ARG A 524 -47.27 39.33 16.57
N LEU A 525 -48.15 38.67 17.31
CA LEU A 525 -49.57 38.55 16.96
C LEU A 525 -50.25 39.93 16.95
N CYS A 526 -49.99 40.77 17.96
CA CYS A 526 -50.47 42.15 18.01
C CYS A 526 -50.06 42.96 16.77
N ARG A 527 -48.81 42.81 16.31
CA ARG A 527 -48.32 43.48 15.08
C ARG A 527 -48.98 42.95 13.81
N MET A 528 -49.26 41.64 13.74
CA MET A 528 -49.99 41.05 12.62
C MET A 528 -51.44 41.53 12.57
N ILE A 529 -52.12 41.57 13.73
CA ILE A 529 -53.47 42.14 13.87
C ILE A 529 -53.48 43.61 13.44
N ASP A 530 -52.56 44.42 13.94
CA ASP A 530 -52.44 45.84 13.56
C ASP A 530 -52.25 46.02 12.04
N THR A 531 -51.44 45.15 11.43
CA THR A 531 -51.15 45.21 9.99
C THR A 531 -52.38 44.80 9.16
N ALA A 532 -53.04 43.70 9.53
CA ALA A 532 -54.23 43.21 8.86
C ALA A 532 -55.40 44.22 8.98
N VAL A 533 -55.52 44.88 10.14
CA VAL A 533 -56.47 45.98 10.37
C VAL A 533 -56.16 47.18 9.47
N LYS A 534 -54.90 47.65 9.44
CA LYS A 534 -54.48 48.77 8.57
C LYS A 534 -54.75 48.49 7.10
N ASN A 535 -54.51 47.24 6.67
CA ASN A 535 -54.69 46.80 5.30
C ASN A 535 -56.11 46.34 4.97
N ARG A 536 -57.06 46.38 5.92
CA ARG A 536 -58.44 45.92 5.75
C ARG A 536 -58.53 44.47 5.23
N SER A 537 -57.59 43.62 5.65
CA SER A 537 -57.46 42.22 5.20
C SER A 537 -58.33 41.31 6.08
N TRP A 538 -59.65 41.38 5.86
CA TRP A 538 -60.64 40.76 6.75
C TRP A 538 -60.64 39.24 6.75
N GLU A 539 -60.26 38.60 5.65
CA GLU A 539 -60.14 37.13 5.56
C GLU A 539 -58.98 36.62 6.41
N GLU A 540 -57.89 37.38 6.51
CA GLU A 540 -56.72 37.08 7.31
C GLU A 540 -57.05 37.16 8.81
N LEU A 541 -57.73 38.23 9.24
CA LEU A 541 -58.27 38.35 10.60
C LEU A 541 -59.23 37.21 10.93
N GLY A 542 -60.07 36.79 9.97
CA GLY A 542 -60.97 35.64 10.12
C GLY A 542 -60.23 34.30 10.28
N SER A 543 -59.09 34.09 9.61
CA SER A 543 -58.25 32.91 9.82
C SER A 543 -57.62 32.89 11.21
N MET A 544 -57.06 34.02 11.65
CA MET A 544 -56.44 34.16 12.97
C MET A 544 -57.42 33.87 14.11
N VAL A 545 -58.70 34.27 13.96
CA VAL A 545 -59.76 33.94 14.92
C VAL A 545 -60.09 32.44 14.92
N ARG A 546 -60.13 31.80 13.74
CA ARG A 546 -60.41 30.37 13.61
C ARG A 546 -59.33 29.49 14.22
N GLU A 547 -58.09 29.96 14.21
CA GLU A 547 -56.94 29.26 14.79
C GLU A 547 -56.90 29.35 16.34
N GLY A 548 -57.85 30.07 16.95
CA GLY A 548 -58.11 30.04 18.39
C GLY A 548 -57.16 30.88 19.24
N GLU A 549 -56.32 31.72 18.62
CA GLU A 549 -55.18 32.31 19.32
C GLU A 549 -55.51 33.51 20.22
N PHE A 550 -56.65 34.21 20.08
CA PHE A 550 -57.22 35.16 21.08
C PHE A 550 -58.57 35.70 20.58
N ALA A 551 -59.60 34.85 20.53
CA ALA A 551 -60.88 35.16 19.87
C ALA A 551 -61.59 36.43 20.39
N ALA A 552 -61.42 36.83 21.65
CA ALA A 552 -62.16 37.96 22.23
C ALA A 552 -61.61 39.34 21.83
N GLU A 553 -60.29 39.53 21.80
CA GLU A 553 -59.66 40.84 21.54
C GLU A 553 -59.72 41.21 20.05
N VAL A 554 -59.52 40.24 19.14
CA VAL A 554 -59.66 40.47 17.69
C VAL A 554 -61.11 40.80 17.33
N VAL A 555 -62.08 40.18 17.99
CA VAL A 555 -63.52 40.47 17.83
C VAL A 555 -63.87 41.86 18.36
N LEU A 556 -63.30 42.29 19.49
CA LEU A 556 -63.48 43.63 20.05
C LEU A 556 -62.84 44.72 19.17
N VAL A 557 -61.65 44.47 18.60
CA VAL A 557 -60.98 45.39 17.67
C VAL A 557 -61.75 45.48 16.34
N ALA A 558 -62.18 44.35 15.78
CA ALA A 558 -63.03 44.36 14.59
C ALA A 558 -64.38 45.08 14.85
N ALA A 559 -65.05 44.78 15.96
CA ALA A 559 -66.33 45.41 16.32
C ALA A 559 -66.22 46.93 16.53
N SER A 560 -65.15 47.41 17.20
CA SER A 560 -64.94 48.84 17.47
C SER A 560 -64.62 49.65 16.21
N ILE A 561 -63.90 49.07 15.24
CA ILE A 561 -63.58 49.72 13.96
C ILE A 561 -64.80 49.75 13.02
N PHE A 562 -65.68 48.75 13.08
CA PHE A 562 -66.89 48.71 12.26
C PHE A 562 -68.11 49.43 12.87
N TRP A 563 -68.03 49.87 14.12
CA TRP A 563 -69.11 50.56 14.83
C TRP A 563 -69.67 51.78 14.06
N PRO A 564 -68.86 52.65 13.43
CA PRO A 564 -69.38 53.81 12.69
C PRO A 564 -70.04 53.45 11.35
N THR A 565 -69.81 52.23 10.84
CA THR A 565 -70.26 51.81 9.50
C THR A 565 -71.48 50.88 9.52
N GLY A 566 -72.01 50.56 10.71
CA GLY A 566 -73.15 49.64 10.89
C GLY A 566 -72.85 48.17 10.56
N LYS A 567 -71.61 47.84 10.19
CA LYS A 567 -71.20 46.47 9.77
C LYS A 567 -70.76 45.56 10.92
N ALA A 568 -70.68 46.10 12.15
CA ALA A 568 -70.27 45.36 13.34
C ALA A 568 -71.13 44.10 13.60
N ALA A 569 -72.45 44.20 13.36
CA ALA A 569 -73.37 43.08 13.53
C ALA A 569 -73.06 41.91 12.58
N LYS A 570 -72.59 42.18 11.36
CA LYS A 570 -72.29 41.14 10.35
C LYS A 570 -71.03 40.36 10.73
N VAL A 571 -70.01 41.05 11.23
CA VAL A 571 -68.77 40.42 11.76
C VAL A 571 -69.06 39.57 12.99
N LEU A 572 -69.86 40.09 13.93
CA LEU A 572 -70.30 39.34 15.11
C LEU A 572 -71.09 38.07 14.75
N THR A 573 -71.87 38.11 13.67
CA THR A 573 -72.66 36.96 13.23
C THR A 573 -71.78 35.86 12.61
N GLU A 574 -70.76 36.22 11.84
CA GLU A 574 -69.82 35.25 11.25
C GLU A 574 -68.88 34.62 12.30
N VAL A 575 -68.46 35.41 13.29
CA VAL A 575 -67.71 34.92 14.46
C VAL A 575 -68.53 33.91 15.26
N ARG A 576 -69.82 34.20 15.51
CA ARG A 576 -70.71 33.29 16.25
C ARG A 576 -70.99 31.97 15.54
N LYS A 577 -70.86 31.92 14.21
CA LYS A 577 -71.04 30.66 13.43
C LYS A 577 -69.83 29.73 13.50
N THR A 578 -68.66 30.24 13.89
CA THR A 578 -67.38 29.54 13.75
C THR A 578 -66.73 29.17 15.08
N VAL A 579 -67.21 29.72 16.20
CA VAL A 579 -66.80 29.32 17.55
C VAL A 579 -67.79 28.26 18.05
N PRO A 580 -67.38 26.99 18.27
CA PRO A 580 -68.24 26.01 18.95
C PRO A 580 -68.54 26.50 20.37
N ALA A 581 -69.77 26.28 20.82
CA ALA A 581 -70.25 26.70 22.14
C ALA A 581 -69.44 26.10 23.30
#